data_AF-A0A935B2P2-F1
#
_entry.id   AF-A0A935B2P2-F1
#
_cell.length_a   1.000
_cell.length_b   1.000
_cell.length_c   1.000
_cell.angle_alpha   90.00
_cell.angle_beta   90.00
_cell.angle_gamma   90.00
#
_symmetry.space_group_name_H-M   'P 1'
#
loop_
_entity.id
_entity.type
_entity.pdbx_description
1 polymer ?
#
loop_
_entity_poly.entity_id
_entity_poly.type
_entity_poly.pdbx_seq_one_letter_code
_entity_poly.pdbx_strand_id
1 'polypeptide(L)' 'MEKIGSGSAACLHGSTVEKICSGSAACLHGSTVEKIGSGSASYLHGSTVEKVCSGSAAYLHGSTVEM' A
#
# COMPACT_ATOMS: atom_id res chain seq x y z
N MET A 1 -12.70 -3.63 -4.64
CA MET A 1 -11.48 -2.81 -4.51
C MET A 1 -11.62 -1.93 -3.29
N GLU A 2 -10.62 -1.95 -2.41
CA GLU A 2 -10.61 -1.19 -1.16
C GLU A 2 -9.88 0.14 -1.31
N LYS A 3 -10.23 1.11 -0.46
CA LYS A 3 -9.52 2.39 -0.34
C LYS A 3 -9.14 2.62 1.11
N ILE A 4 -7.86 2.87 1.35
CA ILE A 4 -7.38 3.30 2.66
C ILE A 4 -7.37 4.84 2.63
N GLY A 5 -8.35 5.44 3.31
CA GLY A 5 -8.56 6.88 3.34
C GLY A 5 -7.50 7.63 4.16
N SER A 6 -7.34 8.93 3.91
CA SER A 6 -6.37 9.77 4.61
C SER A 6 -6.58 9.75 6.13
N GLY A 7 -5.48 9.71 6.88
CA GLY A 7 -5.50 9.64 8.34
C GLY A 7 -6.01 8.31 8.90
N SER A 8 -6.12 7.28 8.06
CA SER A 8 -6.57 5.95 8.46
C SER A 8 -5.41 4.97 8.57
N ALA A 9 -5.62 3.93 9.36
CA ALA A 9 -4.75 2.76 9.41
C ALA A 9 -5.56 1.52 9.03
N ALA A 10 -5.00 0.62 8.23
CA ALA A 10 -5.65 -0.63 7.87
C ALA A 10 -4.66 -1.80 7.76
N CYS A 11 -5.15 -3.00 8.05
CA CYS A 11 -4.42 -4.25 7.91
C CYS A 11 -5.25 -5.19 7.03
N LEU A 12 -4.75 -5.55 5.85
CA LEU A 12 -5.51 -6.33 4.86
C LEU A 12 -4.75 -7.59 4.44
N HIS A 13 -5.50 -8.62 4.06
CA HIS A 13 -5.00 -9.93 3.68
C HIS A 13 -5.69 -10.42 2.41
N GLY A 14 -4.93 -10.72 1.36
CA GLY A 14 -5.49 -11.24 0.10
C GLY A 14 -6.40 -10.24 -0.63
N SER A 15 -6.16 -8.95 -0.43
CA SER A 15 -7.05 -7.88 -0.88
C SER A 15 -6.56 -7.20 -2.15
N THR A 16 -7.49 -6.58 -2.88
CA THR A 16 -7.17 -5.63 -3.96
C THR A 16 -7.50 -4.21 -3.51
N VAL A 17 -6.48 -3.37 -3.38
CA VAL A 17 -6.56 -1.99 -2.93
C VAL A 17 -6.35 -1.05 -4.10
N GLU A 18 -7.35 -0.24 -4.41
CA GLU A 18 -7.24 0.77 -5.47
C GLU A 18 -6.27 1.88 -5.04
N LYS A 19 -6.34 2.30 -3.77
CA LYS A 19 -5.55 3.44 -3.31
C LYS A 19 -5.28 3.44 -1.81
N ILE A 20 -4.04 3.76 -1.45
CA ILE A 20 -3.63 4.20 -0.12
C ILE A 20 -3.43 5.71 -0.18
N CYS A 21 -4.27 6.45 0.52
CA CYS A 21 -4.24 7.92 0.51
C CYS A 21 -3.13 8.47 1.40
N SER A 22 -2.77 9.74 1.19
CA SER A 22 -1.74 10.42 1.98
C SER A 22 -2.06 10.45 3.47
N GLY A 23 -1.02 10.36 4.30
CA GLY A 23 -1.14 10.34 5.76
C GLY A 23 -1.79 9.07 6.31
N SER A 24 -1.81 7.99 5.52
CA SER A 24 -2.34 6.69 5.93
C SER A 24 -1.23 5.71 6.25
N ALA A 25 -1.55 4.73 7.09
CA ALA A 25 -0.68 3.59 7.37
C ALA A 25 -1.36 2.30 6.88
N ALA A 26 -0.61 1.41 6.23
CA ALA A 26 -1.14 0.15 5.73
C ALA A 26 -0.21 -1.03 6.02
N CYS A 27 -0.78 -2.13 6.48
CA CYS A 27 -0.09 -3.42 6.55
C CYS A 27 -0.80 -4.39 5.61
N LEU A 28 -0.12 -4.84 4.57
CA LEU A 28 -0.72 -5.65 3.51
C LEU A 28 0.02 -6.97 3.36
N HIS A 29 -0.75 -8.06 3.33
CA HIS A 29 -0.23 -9.40 3.13
C HIS A 29 -0.91 -10.06 1.92
N GLY A 30 -0.12 -10.52 0.95
CA GLY A 30 -0.64 -11.17 -0.26
C GLY A 30 -1.60 -10.30 -1.07
N SER A 31 -1.42 -8.97 -1.03
CA SER A 31 -2.39 -8.02 -1.60
C SER A 31 -1.86 -7.39 -2.89
N THR A 32 -2.78 -6.91 -3.72
CA THR A 32 -2.46 -6.11 -4.91
C THR A 32 -2.88 -4.67 -4.67
N VAL A 33 -2.00 -3.71 -4.95
CA VAL A 33 -2.23 -2.28 -4.75
C VAL A 33 -1.96 -1.52 -6.04
N GLU A 34 -2.94 -0.77 -6.55
CA GLU A 34 -2.70 0.06 -7.73
C GLU A 34 -1.85 1.29 -7.37
N LYS A 35 -2.14 1.96 -6.23
CA LYS A 35 -1.44 3.21 -5.89
C LYS A 35 -1.23 3.44 -4.40
N ILE A 36 0.01 3.75 -4.05
CA ILE A 36 0.40 4.32 -2.75
C ILE A 36 0.66 5.82 -2.92
N GLY A 37 -0.12 6.65 -2.23
CA GLY A 37 -0.01 8.11 -2.24
C GLY A 37 1.17 8.62 -1.40
N SER A 38 1.59 9.86 -1.65
CA SER A 38 2.68 10.51 -0.91
C SER A 38 2.39 10.63 0.58
N GLY A 39 3.41 10.56 1.44
CA GLY A 39 3.25 10.65 2.89
C GLY A 39 2.50 9.47 3.50
N SER A 40 2.36 8.37 2.77
CA SER A 40 1.84 7.11 3.31
C SER A 40 2.99 6.26 3.85
N ALA A 41 2.70 5.47 4.87
CA ALA A 41 3.59 4.41 5.35
C ALA A 41 2.96 3.06 5.05
N SER A 42 3.71 2.12 4.47
CA SER A 42 3.19 0.80 4.11
C SER A 42 4.17 -0.31 4.43
N TYR A 43 3.68 -1.37 5.07
CA TYR A 43 4.35 -2.66 5.17
C TYR A 43 3.70 -3.63 4.19
N LEU A 44 4.50 -4.22 3.32
CA LEU A 44 4.05 -5.07 2.23
C LEU A 44 4.74 -6.44 2.36
N HIS A 45 3.96 -7.49 2.55
CA HIS A 45 4.43 -8.88 2.55
C HIS A 45 3.79 -9.67 1.42
N GLY A 46 4.58 -10.29 0.55
CA GLY A 46 4.06 -11.06 -0.59
C GLY A 46 3.10 -10.28 -1.49
N SER A 47 3.22 -8.94 -1.54
CA SER A 47 2.25 -8.07 -2.19
C SER A 47 2.80 -7.48 -3.49
N THR A 48 1.91 -7.06 -4.38
CA THR A 48 2.26 -6.38 -5.63
C THR A 48 1.74 -4.95 -5.60
N VAL A 49 2.57 -3.99 -6.00
CA VAL A 49 2.19 -2.57 -6.09
C VAL A 49 2.52 -2.03 -7.46
N GLU A 50 1.56 -1.39 -8.13
CA GLU A 50 1.80 -0.81 -9.46
C GLU A 50 2.42 0.58 -9.42
N LYS A 51 2.16 1.35 -8.35
CA LYS A 51 2.70 2.71 -8.25
C LYS A 51 2.91 3.17 -6.83
N VAL A 52 4.11 3.70 -6.57
CA VAL A 52 4.44 4.39 -5.31
C VAL A 52 4.79 5.84 -5.61
N CYS A 53 4.02 6.77 -5.06
CA CYS A 53 4.32 8.21 -5.18
C CYS A 53 5.57 8.59 -4.36
N SER A 54 6.26 9.64 -4.78
CA SER A 54 7.40 10.19 -4.04
C SER A 54 6.98 10.64 -2.62
N GLY A 55 7.90 10.48 -1.67
CA GLY A 55 7.64 10.81 -0.26
C GLY A 55 6.76 9.78 0.47
N SER A 56 6.53 8.61 -0.11
CA SER A 56 5.95 7.46 0.58
C SER A 56 7.06 6.60 1.17
N ALA A 57 6.81 5.99 2.33
CA ALA A 57 7.70 4.99 2.91
C ALA A 57 7.08 3.61 2.76
N ALA A 58 7.76 2.70 2.05
CA ALA A 58 7.31 1.33 1.87
C ALA A 58 8.40 0.35 2.33
N TYR A 59 8.05 -0.56 3.24
CA TYR A 59 8.87 -1.71 3.56
C TYR A 59 8.35 -2.92 2.79
N LEU A 60 9.24 -3.59 2.05
CA LEU A 60 8.91 -4.70 1.17
C LEU A 60 9.55 -5.99 1.68
N HIS A 61 8.73 -7.00 1.96
CA HIS A 61 9.19 -8.36 2.20
C HIS A 61 8.56 -9.30 1.19
N GLY A 62 9.36 -9.90 0.31
CA GLY A 62 8.87 -10.76 -0.78
C GLY A 62 7.82 -10.07 -1.66
N SER A 63 7.85 -8.74 -1.77
CA SER A 63 6.86 -7.94 -2.47
C SER A 63 7.47 -7.29 -3.71
N THR A 64 6.65 -7.08 -4.73
CA THR A 64 7.06 -6.49 -5.99
C THR A 64 6.46 -5.09 -6.13
N VAL A 65 7.26 -4.14 -6.59
CA VAL A 65 6.79 -2.83 -7.02
C VAL A 65 7.09 -2.70 -8.50
N GLU A 66 6.05 -2.60 -9.31
CA GLU A 66 6.16 -2.31 -10.73
C GLU A 66 6.38 -0.80 -10.87
N MET A 67 7.31 -0.37 -11.74
CA MET A 67 7.71 1.03 -11.91
C MET A 67 7.10 1.65 -13.17
#